data_AF-A0A0C2F283-F1
#
_entry.id   AF-A0A0C2F283-F1
#
_cell.length_a   1.000
_cell.length_b   1.000
_cell.length_c   1.000
_cell.angle_alpha   90.00
_cell.angle_beta   90.00
_cell.angle_gamma   90.00
#
_symmetry.space_group_name_H-M   'P 1'
#
loop_
_entity.id
_entity.type
_entity.pdbx_description
1 polymer ?
#
loop_
_entity_poly.entity_id
_entity_poly.type
_entity_poly.pdbx_seq_one_letter_code
_entity_poly.pdbx_strand_id
1 'polypeptide(L)'
;VRVENKESSSHQSYSYHIALNRPILLIKSSAIDKAILLWLNYKNTYDYWRAERSRVVRAANKRSNSFQHAMFSPPQASQDFDVNLSLAINNGMYVCMPLYSQDLTDGMPALVLSLQKSDVTVCIMKELACQASFHGFKLNFIDNFDEL
;
A
#
# COMPACT_ATOMS: atom_id res chain seq x y z
N VAL A 1 -8.85 -14.01 7.70
CA VAL A 1 -8.73 -12.54 7.54
C VAL A 1 -9.90 -11.93 8.27
N ARG A 2 -9.66 -11.04 9.24
CA ARG A 2 -10.74 -10.26 9.90
C ARG A 2 -10.66 -8.84 9.37
N VAL A 3 -11.77 -8.32 8.84
CA VAL A 3 -11.90 -6.94 8.35
C VAL A 3 -13.02 -6.27 9.14
N GLU A 4 -12.72 -5.15 9.78
CA GLU A 4 -13.71 -4.35 10.51
C GLU A 4 -13.75 -2.93 9.95
N ASN A 5 -14.97 -2.42 9.73
CA ASN A 5 -15.23 -1.03 9.35
C ASN A 5 -15.98 -0.35 10.50
N LYS A 6 -15.47 0.79 10.97
CA LYS A 6 -16.11 1.61 12.01
C LYS A 6 -16.40 3.01 11.47
N GLU A 7 -17.68 3.33 11.28
CA GLU A 7 -18.15 4.68 10.95
C GLU A 7 -18.38 5.52 12.22
N SER A 8 -18.02 6.81 12.17
CA SER A 8 -18.21 7.79 13.26
C SER A 8 -19.19 8.88 12.85
N SER A 9 -20.18 9.22 13.67
CA SER A 9 -21.37 10.01 13.28
C SER A 9 -21.29 11.54 13.45
N SER A 10 -20.15 12.17 13.15
CA SER A 10 -20.06 13.65 13.08
C SER A 10 -19.08 14.20 12.04
N HIS A 11 -18.13 13.38 11.59
CA HIS A 11 -17.25 13.57 10.43
C HIS A 11 -17.23 12.23 9.67
N GLN A 12 -17.24 12.23 8.33
CA GLN A 12 -17.11 11.00 7.53
C GLN A 12 -15.68 10.43 7.67
N SER A 13 -15.43 9.78 8.80
CA SER A 13 -14.20 9.06 9.08
C SER A 13 -14.41 7.56 8.92
N TYR A 14 -13.55 6.94 8.12
CA TYR A 14 -13.57 5.51 7.83
C TYR A 14 -12.34 4.86 8.45
N SER A 15 -12.55 3.85 9.31
CA SER A 15 -11.45 3.08 9.88
C SER A 15 -11.55 1.62 9.46
N TYR A 16 -10.52 1.14 8.76
CA TYR A 16 -10.40 -0.24 8.28
C TYR A 16 -9.30 -0.95 9.05
N HIS A 17 -9.65 -2.04 9.73
CA HIS A 17 -8.68 -2.87 10.43
C HIS A 17 -8.63 -4.27 9.81
N ILE A 18 -7.45 -4.67 9.36
CA ILE A 18 -7.18 -5.97 8.72
C ILE A 18 -6.21 -6.74 9.60
N ALA A 19 -6.63 -7.90 10.10
CA ALA A 19 -5.76 -8.80 10.85
C ALA A 19 -5.57 -10.13 10.11
N LEU A 20 -4.31 -10.48 9.86
CA LEU A 20 -3.86 -11.73 9.27
C LEU A 20 -3.16 -12.57 10.34
N ASN A 21 -3.51 -13.84 10.41
CA ASN A 21 -2.89 -14.79 11.32
C ASN A 21 -2.23 -15.89 10.50
N ARG A 22 -0.89 -15.94 10.52
CA ARG A 22 -0.09 -16.91 9.79
C ARG A 22 -0.43 -17.05 8.29
N PRO A 23 -0.52 -15.96 7.50
CA PRO A 23 -0.71 -16.06 6.06
C PRO A 23 0.48 -16.77 5.39
N ILE A 24 0.18 -17.72 4.52
CA ILE A 24 1.16 -18.46 3.71
C ILE A 24 0.77 -18.26 2.25
N LEU A 25 1.72 -17.76 1.45
CA LEU A 25 1.51 -17.42 0.05
C LEU A 25 2.48 -18.22 -0.82
N LEU A 26 1.96 -18.79 -1.88
CA LEU A 26 2.74 -19.39 -2.94
C LEU A 26 2.60 -18.51 -4.18
N ILE A 27 3.72 -17.94 -4.63
CA ILE A 27 3.72 -16.99 -5.74
C ILE A 27 4.55 -17.53 -6.90
N LYS A 28 4.05 -17.33 -8.11
CA LYS A 28 4.82 -17.57 -9.33
C LYS A 28 5.79 -16.40 -9.54
N SER A 29 6.99 -16.68 -10.04
CA SER A 29 7.97 -15.65 -10.40
C SER A 29 7.40 -14.59 -11.35
N SER A 30 6.62 -15.01 -12.35
CA SER A 30 5.93 -14.09 -13.28
C SER A 30 4.92 -13.15 -12.62
N ALA A 31 4.41 -13.48 -11.43
CA ALA A 31 3.55 -12.57 -10.67
C ALA A 31 4.37 -11.41 -10.07
N ILE A 32 5.63 -11.64 -9.68
CA ILE A 32 6.54 -10.59 -9.22
C ILE A 32 6.83 -9.60 -10.35
N ASP A 33 7.16 -10.09 -11.55
CA ASP A 33 7.41 -9.23 -12.71
C ASP A 33 6.22 -8.30 -12.98
N LYS A 34 5.00 -8.87 -12.97
CA LYS A 34 3.76 -8.10 -13.14
C LYS A 34 3.53 -7.10 -12.01
N ALA A 35 3.82 -7.47 -10.76
CA ALA A 35 3.69 -6.59 -9.61
C ALA A 35 4.67 -5.39 -9.70
N ILE A 36 5.91 -5.64 -10.14
CA ILE A 36 6.90 -4.58 -10.38
C ILE A 36 6.40 -3.63 -11.48
N LEU A 37 5.92 -4.16 -12.60
CA LEU A 37 5.38 -3.35 -13.70
C LEU A 37 4.18 -2.51 -13.26
N LEU A 38 3.26 -3.10 -12.50
CA LEU A 38 2.11 -2.39 -11.94
C LEU A 38 2.55 -1.25 -11.03
N TRP A 39 3.51 -1.50 -10.14
CA TRP A 39 4.05 -0.49 -9.23
C TRP A 39 4.73 0.66 -9.98
N LEU A 40 5.57 0.35 -10.97
CA LEU A 40 6.25 1.37 -11.79
C LEU A 40 5.26 2.22 -12.57
N ASN A 41 4.25 1.60 -13.19
CA ASN A 41 3.20 2.33 -13.89
C ASN A 41 2.40 3.22 -12.94
N TYR A 42 1.95 2.68 -11.80
CA TYR A 42 1.24 3.43 -10.78
C TYR A 42 2.05 4.63 -10.29
N LYS A 43 3.32 4.42 -9.92
CA LYS A 43 4.21 5.48 -9.44
C LYS A 43 4.38 6.58 -10.47
N ASN A 44 4.64 6.23 -11.74
CA ASN A 44 4.83 7.20 -12.80
C ASN A 44 3.56 8.03 -13.05
N THR A 45 2.41 7.37 -13.14
CA THR A 45 1.12 8.06 -13.31
C THR A 45 0.81 8.96 -12.11
N TYR A 46 1.07 8.48 -10.90
CA TYR A 46 0.86 9.25 -9.68
C TYR A 46 1.75 10.50 -9.61
N ASP A 47 3.04 10.35 -9.92
CA ASP A 47 4.01 11.45 -9.94
C ASP A 47 3.64 12.49 -11.00
N TYR A 48 3.23 12.05 -12.20
CA TYR A 48 2.72 12.94 -13.26
C TYR A 48 1.52 13.77 -12.78
N TRP A 49 0.50 13.12 -12.22
CA TRP A 49 -0.70 13.82 -11.75
C TRP A 49 -0.43 14.71 -10.54
N ARG A 50 0.48 14.32 -9.65
CA ARG A 50 0.92 15.15 -8.53
C ARG A 50 1.62 16.41 -9.04
N ALA A 51 2.50 16.29 -10.04
CA ALA A 51 3.18 17.41 -10.66
C ALA A 51 2.20 18.33 -11.40
N GLU A 52 1.25 17.76 -12.14
CA GLU A 52 0.24 18.52 -12.87
C GLU A 52 -0.69 19.29 -11.93
N ARG A 53 -1.15 18.67 -10.84
CA ARG A 53 -1.93 19.35 -9.78
C ARG A 53 -1.14 20.52 -9.20
N SER A 54 0.15 20.31 -8.92
CA SER A 54 1.04 21.35 -8.40
C SER A 54 1.25 22.48 -9.42
N ARG A 55 1.20 22.20 -10.72
CA ARG A 55 1.29 23.20 -11.79
C ARG A 55 0.02 24.03 -11.88
N VAL A 56 -1.16 23.40 -11.83
CA VAL A 56 -2.47 24.06 -11.87
C VAL A 56 -2.66 24.98 -10.67
N VAL A 57 -2.36 24.51 -9.45
CA VAL A 57 -2.46 25.33 -8.23
C VAL A 57 -1.53 26.56 -8.32
N ARG A 58 -0.29 26.38 -8.80
CA ARG A 58 0.63 27.50 -9.02
C ARG A 58 0.13 28.49 -10.08
N ALA A 59 -0.47 28.01 -11.16
CA ALA A 59 -1.01 28.87 -12.21
C ALA A 59 -2.25 29.67 -11.75
N ALA A 60 -3.12 29.06 -10.94
CA ALA A 60 -4.28 29.73 -10.35
C ALA A 60 -3.84 30.88 -9.40
N ASN A 61 -2.85 30.63 -8.54
CA ASN A 61 -2.29 31.66 -7.66
C ASN A 61 -1.64 32.82 -8.44
N LYS A 62 -0.99 32.54 -9.58
CA LYS A 62 -0.43 33.59 -10.44
C LYS A 62 -1.48 34.46 -11.12
N ARG A 63 -2.62 33.89 -11.56
CA ARG A 63 -3.73 34.64 -12.17
C ARG A 63 -4.54 35.45 -11.18
N SER A 64 -4.61 35.00 -9.92
CA SER A 64 -5.26 35.73 -8.82
C SER A 64 -4.58 37.07 -8.49
N ASN A 65 -3.29 37.25 -8.82
CA ASN A 65 -2.59 38.52 -8.58
C ASN A 65 -2.85 39.60 -9.65
N SER A 66 -3.61 39.30 -10.71
CA SER A 66 -3.91 40.25 -11.80
C SER A 66 -5.40 40.62 -11.94
N PHE A 67 -6.28 40.06 -11.10
CA PHE A 67 -7.72 40.40 -11.10
C PHE A 67 -8.17 40.63 -9.66
N GLN A 68 -8.06 41.87 -9.19
CA GLN A 68 -8.87 42.34 -8.08
C GLN A 68 -10.33 42.44 -8.55
N HIS A 69 -11.26 42.08 -7.67
CA HIS A 69 -12.72 42.18 -7.83
C HIS A 69 -13.40 41.22 -8.82
N ALA A 70 -13.72 40.01 -8.36
CA ALA A 70 -15.08 39.47 -8.48
C ALA A 70 -15.20 38.24 -7.57
N MET A 71 -16.25 38.23 -6.75
CA MET A 71 -16.62 37.12 -5.87
C MET A 71 -16.73 35.81 -6.66
N PHE A 72 -15.74 34.93 -6.51
CA PHE A 72 -15.91 33.50 -6.72
C PHE A 72 -15.07 32.82 -5.66
N SER A 73 -15.66 32.64 -4.48
CA SER A 73 -15.19 31.60 -3.57
C SER A 73 -15.28 30.29 -4.35
N PRO A 74 -14.16 29.58 -4.61
CA PRO A 74 -14.27 28.22 -5.11
C PRO A 74 -15.18 27.46 -4.14
N PRO A 75 -16.05 26.54 -4.60
CA PRO A 75 -16.71 25.66 -3.65
C PRO A 75 -15.59 24.99 -2.86
N GLN A 76 -15.57 25.25 -1.55
CA GLN A 76 -14.71 24.59 -0.60
C GLN A 76 -15.16 23.12 -0.57
N ALA A 77 -14.76 22.36 -1.59
CA ALA A 77 -14.87 20.91 -1.60
C ALA A 77 -13.73 20.34 -0.74
N SER A 78 -13.61 20.81 0.50
CA SER A 78 -12.90 20.12 1.56
C SER A 78 -13.94 19.33 2.33
N GLN A 79 -14.51 18.33 1.67
CA GLN A 79 -15.07 17.22 2.42
C GLN A 79 -13.82 16.49 2.96
N ASP A 80 -13.37 16.87 4.15
CA ASP A 80 -12.24 16.24 4.83
C ASP A 80 -12.65 14.77 5.11
N PHE A 81 -12.15 13.86 4.27
CA PHE A 81 -12.34 12.43 4.41
C PHE A 81 -11.17 11.89 5.24
N ASP A 82 -11.47 11.47 6.47
CA ASP A 82 -10.48 10.92 7.38
C ASP A 82 -10.46 9.40 7.26
N VAL A 83 -9.50 8.84 6.53
CA VAL A 83 -9.35 7.39 6.35
C VAL A 83 -8.22 6.86 7.21
N ASN A 84 -8.51 5.89 8.07
CA ASN A 84 -7.53 5.10 8.80
C ASN A 84 -7.53 3.67 8.27
N LEU A 85 -6.35 3.14 8.00
CA LEU A 85 -6.14 1.75 7.61
C LEU A 85 -5.08 1.15 8.53
N SER A 86 -5.40 0.03 9.17
CA SER A 86 -4.42 -0.75 9.93
C SER A 86 -4.35 -2.17 9.41
N LEU A 87 -3.13 -2.69 9.26
CA LEU A 87 -2.83 -4.07 8.92
C LEU A 87 -1.94 -4.65 10.02
N ALA A 88 -2.41 -5.74 10.63
CA ALA A 88 -1.64 -6.51 11.62
C ALA A 88 -1.40 -7.93 11.10
N ILE A 89 -0.17 -8.40 11.21
CA ILE A 89 0.25 -9.76 10.90
C ILE A 89 0.72 -10.41 12.20
N ASN A 90 0.02 -11.46 12.60
CA ASN A 90 0.31 -12.23 13.81
C ASN A 90 0.76 -13.66 13.45
N ASN A 91 1.56 -14.27 14.30
CA ASN A 91 2.00 -15.66 14.22
C ASN A 91 2.75 -16.03 12.93
N GLY A 92 3.49 -15.08 12.37
CA GLY A 92 4.27 -15.27 11.15
C GLY A 92 3.54 -14.90 9.86
N MET A 93 4.28 -14.70 8.79
CA MET A 93 3.86 -14.67 7.39
C MET A 93 4.96 -15.35 6.59
N TYR A 94 4.57 -16.16 5.61
CA TYR A 94 5.51 -16.89 4.76
C TYR A 94 5.13 -16.71 3.29
N VAL A 95 6.13 -16.50 2.45
CA VAL A 95 5.96 -16.47 0.99
C VAL A 95 6.98 -17.42 0.38
N CYS A 96 6.51 -18.34 -0.46
CA CYS A 96 7.36 -19.23 -1.24
C CYS A 96 7.25 -18.89 -2.72
N MET A 97 8.38 -18.84 -3.41
CA MET A 97 8.47 -18.66 -4.85
C MET A 97 9.46 -19.65 -5.47
N PRO A 98 9.00 -20.61 -6.29
CA PRO A 98 9.89 -21.48 -7.07
C PRO A 98 10.72 -20.67 -8.09
N LEU A 99 12.00 -21.01 -8.25
CA LEU A 99 12.94 -20.23 -9.09
C LEU A 99 12.97 -20.66 -10.57
N TYR A 100 12.78 -21.96 -10.85
CA TYR A 100 13.09 -22.54 -12.18
C TYR A 100 11.94 -23.33 -12.84
N SER A 101 10.85 -23.60 -12.11
CA SER A 101 9.68 -24.30 -12.65
C SER A 101 8.40 -23.54 -12.28
N GLN A 102 7.41 -23.56 -13.17
CA GLN A 102 6.06 -23.07 -12.85
C GLN A 102 5.26 -24.07 -12.02
N ASP A 103 5.68 -25.33 -12.05
CA ASP A 103 5.06 -26.44 -11.36
C ASP A 103 5.85 -26.76 -10.09
N LEU A 104 5.12 -27.02 -9.00
CA LEU A 104 5.71 -27.45 -7.74
C LEU A 104 6.06 -28.92 -7.86
N THR A 105 7.34 -29.19 -8.08
CA THR A 105 7.90 -30.54 -8.00
C THR A 105 8.79 -30.62 -6.77
N ASP A 106 8.88 -31.82 -6.18
CA ASP A 106 9.73 -32.08 -5.01
C ASP A 106 11.18 -31.69 -5.27
N GLY A 107 11.87 -31.22 -4.24
CA GLY A 107 13.30 -30.87 -4.33
C GLY A 107 13.63 -29.62 -5.15
N MET A 108 12.64 -28.76 -5.45
CA MET A 108 12.90 -27.57 -6.26
C MET A 108 13.47 -26.41 -5.45
N PRO A 109 14.46 -25.68 -6.01
CA PRO A 109 14.96 -24.47 -5.40
C PRO A 109 13.88 -23.38 -5.33
N ALA A 110 13.77 -22.76 -4.16
CA ALA A 110 12.78 -21.75 -3.88
C ALA A 110 13.36 -20.55 -3.15
N LEU A 111 12.77 -19.38 -3.39
CA LEU A 111 12.92 -18.21 -2.53
C LEU A 111 11.84 -18.26 -1.46
N VAL A 112 12.25 -18.31 -0.21
CA VAL A 112 11.34 -18.27 0.94
C VAL A 112 11.56 -17.00 1.73
N LEU A 113 10.50 -16.21 1.84
CA LEU A 113 10.42 -15.03 2.69
C LEU A 113 9.61 -15.40 3.93
N SER A 114 10.08 -14.94 5.10
CA SER A 114 9.31 -15.02 6.33
C SER A 114 9.34 -13.71 7.10
N LEU A 115 8.29 -13.46 7.87
CA LEU A 115 8.14 -12.29 8.72
C LEU A 115 7.40 -12.73 9.98
N GLN A 116 7.93 -12.49 11.17
CA GLN A 116 7.33 -12.99 12.41
C GLN A 116 6.08 -12.19 12.83
N LYS A 117 6.17 -10.86 12.71
CA LYS A 117 5.09 -9.95 13.09
C LYS A 117 5.21 -8.65 12.28
N SER A 118 4.08 -8.02 11.97
CA SER A 118 4.08 -6.66 11.44
C SER A 118 2.82 -5.92 11.82
N ASP A 119 2.97 -4.63 12.11
CA ASP A 119 1.87 -3.69 12.33
C ASP A 119 2.10 -2.49 11.42
N VAL A 120 1.16 -2.21 10.53
CA VAL A 120 1.18 -1.11 9.57
C VAL A 120 -0.08 -0.28 9.76
N THR A 121 0.08 1.03 9.93
CA THR A 121 -1.03 1.97 10.04
C THR A 121 -0.82 3.13 9.07
N VAL A 122 -1.85 3.44 8.30
CA VAL A 122 -1.93 4.58 7.38
C VAL A 122 -3.10 5.44 7.79
N CYS A 123 -2.86 6.73 7.97
CA CYS A 123 -3.87 7.73 8.26
C CYS A 123 -3.84 8.78 7.14
N ILE A 124 -5.00 9.04 6.54
CA ILE A 124 -5.22 10.05 5.51
C ILE A 124 -6.25 11.00 6.09
N MET A 125 -5.79 12.14 6.61
CA MET A 125 -6.65 13.25 7.02
C MET A 125 -6.37 14.44 6.09
N LYS A 126 -5.45 15.33 6.48
CA LYS A 126 -4.93 16.42 5.64
C LYS A 126 -3.65 16.04 4.90
N GLU A 127 -2.84 15.20 5.53
CA GLU A 127 -1.61 14.64 4.97
C GLU A 127 -1.61 13.12 5.19
N LEU A 128 -0.84 12.41 4.36
CA LEU A 128 -0.67 10.97 4.50
C LEU A 128 0.41 10.70 5.55
N ALA A 129 0.00 10.12 6.68
CA ALA A 129 0.91 9.59 7.69
C ALA A 129 0.92 8.07 7.59
N CYS A 130 2.11 7.47 7.53
CA CYS A 130 2.29 6.03 7.50
C CYS A 130 3.30 5.62 8.57
N GLN A 131 2.94 4.65 9.40
CA GLN A 131 3.82 4.04 10.37
C GLN A 131 3.78 2.53 10.16
N ALA A 132 4.95 1.91 10.05
CA ALA A 132 5.06 0.48 9.83
C ALA A 132 6.17 -0.11 10.72
N SER A 133 5.91 -1.28 11.28
CA SER A 133 6.89 -2.09 11.99
C SER A 133 6.93 -3.49 11.41
N PHE A 134 8.14 -4.03 11.26
CA PHE A 134 8.39 -5.35 10.71
C PHE A 134 9.38 -6.06 11.63
N HIS A 135 9.00 -7.22 12.16
CA HIS A 135 9.84 -7.98 13.07
C HIS A 135 10.17 -9.35 12.51
N GLY A 136 11.44 -9.75 12.61
CA GLY A 136 11.91 -11.06 12.18
C GLY A 136 11.77 -11.31 10.69
N PHE A 137 11.95 -10.29 9.85
CA PHE A 137 12.02 -10.45 8.40
C PHE A 137 13.25 -11.28 8.01
N LYS A 138 13.05 -12.32 7.21
CA LYS A 138 14.10 -13.16 6.65
C LYS A 138 13.80 -13.51 5.20
N LEU A 139 14.85 -13.61 4.40
CA LEU A 139 14.78 -14.02 3.00
C LEU A 139 15.85 -15.09 2.79
N ASN A 140 15.45 -16.27 2.33
CA ASN A 140 16.34 -17.41 2.14
C ASN A 140 16.14 -18.01 0.74
N PHE A 141 17.25 -18.38 0.11
CA PHE A 141 17.24 -19.31 -0.99
C PHE A 141 17.43 -20.69 -0.42
N ILE A 142 16.56 -21.62 -0.79
CA ILE A 142 16.66 -23.01 -0.37
C ILE A 142 16.74 -23.88 -1.60
N ASP A 143 17.62 -24.88 -1.54
CA ASP A 143 17.83 -25.80 -2.65
C ASP A 143 16.75 -26.89 -2.69
N ASN A 144 16.19 -27.23 -1.52
CA ASN A 144 15.12 -28.19 -1.36
C ASN A 144 14.02 -27.62 -0.45
N PHE A 145 12.81 -27.40 -0.99
CA PHE A 145 11.68 -26.86 -0.23
C PHE A 145 11.19 -27.80 0.88
N ASP A 146 11.37 -29.11 0.71
CA ASP A 146 10.84 -30.13 1.62
C ASP A 146 11.64 -30.28 2.94
N GLU A 147 12.73 -29.53 3.09
CA GLU A 147 13.63 -29.57 4.25
C GLU A 147 13.35 -28.47 5.32
N LEU A 148 12.25 -27.72 5.19
CA LEU A 148 11.91 -26.53 6.01
C LEU A 148 10.75 -26.74 6.99
#